data_AF-A0A151QCW5-F1
#
_entry.id   AF-A0A151QCW5-F1
#
_cell.length_a   1.000
_cell.length_b   1.000
_cell.length_c   1.000
_cell.angle_alpha   90.00
_cell.angle_beta   90.00
_cell.angle_gamma   90.00
#
_symmetry.space_group_name_H-M   'P 1'
#
loop_
_entity.id
_entity.type
_entity.pdbx_description
1 polymer ?
#
loop_
_entity_poly.entity_id
_entity_poly.type
_entity_poly.pdbx_seq_one_letter_code
_entity_poly.pdbx_strand_id
1 'polypeptide(L)'
;MASGPGKPAYYGDVTVVPHVTDEKIAQCAAEPFNTVVGQLSPGLPVLNGSREACEWGSDPDAPAPGIFGPGNLPTLQRDDYVTNCNDSYWLSNPRQPLTGFNRIIGDENAERTLRTRLCTLQAERRLGGADGLPGNRFTQDNLKDIALNSEIYSATLAKQSVVDALCQVPVLLSTSLMPVQTADACAALGAWDGKANLDSKGAHLWREFWSRAIANPGGLPVGVPQLHLPFDVPVPLSLPTNLWANGFNTADPVNTPNTLNIANPFTSAALADAILAVQAAGFALDEPLGNIQKSGVQASATPIFGGTSPEGAFTIVSTEPSRLNSEGYKVTYGNSYIQAVTWDDNGKPQADAMLTYSLSTDPANPHFDDYTKAYSQKNWARLPYTEAQIQAAKVGQTKVLRVPRAPN
;
A
#
# COMPACT_ATOMS: atom_id res chain seq x y z
N MET A 1 -8.61 10.04 -8.50
CA MET A 1 -8.22 10.40 -9.89
C MET A 1 -9.31 11.31 -10.45
N ALA A 2 -8.99 12.46 -11.01
CA ALA A 2 -10.00 13.39 -11.53
C ALA A 2 -9.59 13.83 -12.95
N SER A 3 -10.54 13.81 -13.89
CA SER A 3 -10.26 14.01 -15.32
C SER A 3 -10.40 15.47 -15.78
N GLY A 4 -10.92 16.35 -14.92
CA GLY A 4 -11.12 17.78 -15.21
C GLY A 4 -12.25 18.40 -14.37
N PRO A 5 -12.43 19.73 -14.43
CA PRO A 5 -13.55 20.39 -13.77
C PRO A 5 -14.89 19.83 -14.27
N GLY A 6 -15.75 19.40 -13.34
CA GLY A 6 -17.09 18.89 -13.66
C GLY A 6 -17.12 17.59 -14.49
N LYS A 7 -16.00 16.86 -14.55
CA LYS A 7 -15.91 15.59 -15.27
C LYS A 7 -15.86 14.40 -14.29
N PRO A 8 -16.35 13.21 -14.71
CA PRO A 8 -16.25 12.00 -13.89
C PRO A 8 -14.79 11.67 -13.54
N ALA A 9 -14.59 11.03 -12.40
CA ALA A 9 -13.34 10.37 -12.08
C ALA A 9 -13.06 9.25 -13.11
N TYR A 10 -11.81 9.09 -13.53
CA TYR A 10 -11.40 8.10 -14.53
C TYR A 10 -10.31 7.19 -13.99
N TYR A 11 -10.48 5.89 -14.18
CA TYR A 11 -9.48 4.86 -14.03
C TYR A 11 -9.25 4.18 -15.37
N GLY A 12 -8.01 3.82 -15.67
CA GLY A 12 -7.68 2.97 -16.80
C GLY A 12 -6.35 2.26 -16.60
N ASP A 13 -6.35 0.94 -16.76
CA ASP A 13 -5.13 0.14 -16.95
C ASP A 13 -4.89 -0.07 -18.44
N VAL A 14 -4.72 1.05 -19.14
CA VAL A 14 -4.47 1.06 -20.59
C VAL A 14 -2.96 1.12 -20.79
N THR A 15 -2.34 -0.05 -20.72
CA THR A 15 -0.88 -0.23 -20.77
C THR A 15 -0.49 -1.18 -21.92
N VAL A 16 0.82 -1.40 -22.10
CA VAL A 16 1.34 -2.34 -23.10
C VAL A 16 1.35 -3.74 -22.49
N VAL A 17 0.29 -4.50 -22.73
CA VAL A 17 0.14 -5.87 -22.19
C VAL A 17 0.30 -6.89 -23.32
N PRO A 18 1.18 -7.91 -23.19
CA PRO A 18 1.29 -8.99 -24.17
C PRO A 18 -0.06 -9.63 -24.49
N HIS A 19 -0.38 -9.82 -25.77
CA HIS A 19 -1.63 -10.44 -26.20
C HIS A 19 -1.59 -11.96 -26.03
N VAL A 20 -1.75 -12.39 -24.78
CA VAL A 20 -1.87 -13.79 -24.39
C VAL A 20 -3.20 -13.96 -23.68
N THR A 21 -4.20 -14.47 -24.42
CA THR A 21 -5.53 -14.73 -23.85
C THR A 21 -5.53 -15.99 -23.01
N ASP A 22 -6.52 -16.14 -22.15
CA ASP A 22 -6.69 -17.34 -21.34
C ASP A 22 -6.89 -18.59 -22.23
N GLU A 23 -7.55 -18.46 -23.39
CA GLU A 23 -7.66 -19.53 -24.39
C GLU A 23 -6.30 -19.87 -25.02
N LYS A 24 -5.43 -18.88 -25.27
CA LYS A 24 -4.08 -19.12 -25.77
C LYS A 24 -3.29 -19.93 -24.73
N ILE A 25 -3.38 -19.59 -23.43
CA ILE A 25 -2.73 -20.35 -22.37
C ILE A 25 -3.22 -21.80 -22.38
N ALA A 26 -4.54 -22.03 -22.44
CA ALA A 26 -5.11 -23.38 -22.45
C ALA A 26 -4.59 -24.28 -23.60
N GLN A 27 -4.19 -23.69 -24.73
CA GLN A 27 -3.72 -24.43 -25.91
C GLN A 27 -2.18 -24.50 -26.03
N CYS A 28 -1.48 -23.56 -25.42
CA CYS A 28 -0.07 -23.28 -25.68
C CYS A 28 0.80 -23.23 -24.43
N ALA A 29 0.27 -23.42 -23.23
CA ALA A 29 1.08 -23.48 -22.01
C ALA A 29 2.25 -24.47 -22.16
N ALA A 30 3.45 -24.02 -21.81
CA ALA A 30 4.64 -24.86 -21.73
C ALA A 30 4.64 -25.64 -20.42
N GLU A 31 3.81 -26.69 -20.35
CA GLU A 31 3.75 -27.53 -19.15
C GLU A 31 4.95 -28.47 -19.03
N PRO A 32 5.43 -28.74 -17.79
CA PRO A 32 4.88 -28.30 -16.50
C PRO A 32 5.37 -26.91 -16.03
N PHE A 33 6.22 -26.24 -16.81
CA PHE A 33 6.89 -25.00 -16.37
C PHE A 33 5.90 -23.85 -16.15
N ASN A 34 4.86 -23.74 -16.99
CA ASN A 34 3.78 -22.78 -16.78
C ASN A 34 3.09 -22.96 -15.42
N THR A 35 2.76 -24.21 -15.03
CA THR A 35 2.21 -24.50 -13.69
C THR A 35 3.16 -24.06 -12.58
N VAL A 36 4.45 -24.36 -12.69
CA VAL A 36 5.45 -24.01 -11.64
C VAL A 36 5.62 -22.49 -11.53
N VAL A 37 5.74 -21.79 -12.67
CA VAL A 37 5.83 -20.32 -12.68
C VAL A 37 4.54 -19.71 -12.13
N GLY A 38 3.38 -20.25 -12.46
CA GLY A 38 2.09 -19.78 -11.94
C GLY A 38 1.95 -19.85 -10.42
N GLN A 39 2.69 -20.74 -9.74
CA GLN A 39 2.74 -20.78 -8.27
C GLN A 39 3.57 -19.64 -7.66
N LEU A 40 4.57 -19.14 -8.39
CA LEU A 40 5.49 -18.09 -7.92
C LEU A 40 5.09 -16.70 -8.43
N SER A 41 4.49 -16.64 -9.62
CA SER A 41 4.03 -15.43 -10.29
C SER A 41 2.69 -15.70 -10.98
N PRO A 42 1.59 -15.75 -10.20
CA PRO A 42 0.26 -15.99 -10.75
C PRO A 42 -0.11 -14.97 -11.84
N GLY A 43 -0.52 -15.48 -13.01
CA GLY A 43 -0.91 -14.66 -14.16
C GLY A 43 0.21 -14.35 -15.15
N LEU A 44 1.47 -14.73 -14.87
CA LEU A 44 2.54 -14.69 -15.86
C LEU A 44 2.45 -15.92 -16.79
N PRO A 45 2.06 -15.78 -18.07
CA PRO A 45 1.96 -16.93 -18.95
C PRO A 45 3.32 -17.44 -19.38
N VAL A 46 3.48 -18.76 -19.46
CA VAL A 46 4.64 -19.38 -20.13
C VAL A 46 4.15 -20.26 -21.28
N LEU A 47 4.50 -19.88 -22.50
CA LEU A 47 4.04 -20.53 -23.73
C LEU A 47 5.11 -21.43 -24.35
N ASN A 48 4.67 -22.46 -25.09
CA ASN A 48 5.54 -23.36 -25.84
C ASN A 48 6.04 -22.70 -27.13
N GLY A 49 7.24 -22.11 -27.07
CA GLY A 49 7.89 -21.44 -28.20
C GLY A 49 8.32 -22.32 -29.37
N SER A 50 8.15 -23.66 -29.31
CA SER A 50 8.43 -24.54 -30.46
C SER A 50 7.29 -24.58 -31.50
N ARG A 51 6.16 -23.93 -31.22
CA ARG A 51 4.95 -23.92 -32.06
C ARG A 51 4.65 -22.50 -32.52
N GLU A 52 4.71 -22.23 -33.82
CA GLU A 52 4.34 -20.93 -34.40
C GLU A 52 2.92 -20.48 -34.00
N ALA A 53 1.97 -21.42 -33.91
CA ALA A 53 0.61 -21.15 -33.45
C ALA A 53 0.52 -20.60 -32.01
N CYS A 54 1.60 -20.70 -31.23
CA CYS A 54 1.71 -20.21 -29.86
C CYS A 54 2.37 -18.84 -29.76
N GLU A 55 2.73 -18.19 -30.88
CA GLU A 55 3.07 -16.77 -30.91
C GLU A 55 1.94 -15.92 -30.32
N TRP A 56 2.31 -14.77 -29.77
CA TRP A 56 1.36 -13.81 -29.23
C TRP A 56 0.39 -13.35 -30.32
N GLY A 57 -0.85 -13.09 -29.91
CA GLY A 57 -1.85 -12.56 -30.82
C GLY A 57 -1.68 -11.05 -31.05
N SER A 58 -2.69 -10.44 -31.67
CA SER A 58 -2.81 -9.00 -31.76
C SER A 58 -4.27 -8.67 -31.97
N ASP A 59 -4.76 -7.67 -31.25
CA ASP A 59 -6.09 -7.15 -31.53
C ASP A 59 -6.07 -6.22 -32.75
N PRO A 60 -7.19 -6.07 -33.49
CA PRO A 60 -7.28 -5.14 -34.61
C PRO A 60 -7.07 -3.67 -34.24
N ASP A 61 -7.39 -3.28 -33.00
CA ASP A 61 -7.22 -1.93 -32.45
C ASP A 61 -5.89 -1.75 -31.69
N ALA A 62 -5.01 -2.75 -31.69
CA ALA A 62 -3.69 -2.65 -31.07
C ALA A 62 -2.78 -1.68 -31.83
N PRO A 63 -2.09 -0.74 -31.15
CA PRO A 63 -1.18 0.20 -31.80
C PRO A 63 0.14 -0.44 -32.28
N ALA A 64 0.41 -1.66 -31.84
CA ALA A 64 1.54 -2.49 -32.26
C ALA A 64 1.12 -3.97 -32.23
N PRO A 65 1.73 -4.84 -33.06
CA PRO A 65 1.47 -6.27 -32.99
C PRO A 65 1.96 -6.86 -31.66
N GLY A 66 1.35 -7.96 -31.22
CA GLY A 66 1.78 -8.72 -30.04
C GLY A 66 1.17 -8.26 -28.71
N ILE A 67 0.30 -7.24 -28.72
CA ILE A 67 -0.27 -6.66 -27.49
C ILE A 67 -1.80 -6.54 -27.58
N PHE A 68 -2.44 -6.49 -26.41
CA PHE A 68 -3.87 -6.20 -26.33
C PHE A 68 -4.16 -4.80 -26.87
N GLY A 69 -5.25 -4.69 -27.61
CA GLY A 69 -5.83 -3.42 -28.00
C GLY A 69 -6.58 -2.76 -26.83
N PRO A 70 -6.73 -1.43 -26.85
CA PRO A 70 -7.38 -0.70 -25.77
C PRO A 70 -8.82 -1.15 -25.49
N GLY A 71 -9.53 -1.72 -26.47
CA GLY A 71 -10.87 -2.28 -26.28
C GLY A 71 -10.93 -3.50 -25.33
N ASN A 72 -9.80 -4.17 -25.10
CA ASN A 72 -9.66 -5.31 -24.19
C ASN A 72 -8.94 -4.95 -22.88
N LEU A 73 -8.77 -3.66 -22.58
CA LEU A 73 -8.11 -3.17 -21.36
C LEU A 73 -9.10 -2.45 -20.44
N PRO A 74 -8.98 -2.61 -19.11
CA PRO A 74 -10.01 -2.19 -18.17
C PRO A 74 -9.98 -0.67 -17.98
N THR A 75 -11.16 -0.06 -18.10
CA THR A 75 -11.38 1.37 -17.82
C THR A 75 -12.68 1.56 -17.04
N LEU A 76 -12.76 2.64 -16.26
CA LEU A 76 -13.96 2.97 -15.48
C LEU A 76 -14.09 4.48 -15.32
N GLN A 77 -15.30 4.99 -15.54
CA GLN A 77 -15.70 6.36 -15.23
C GLN A 77 -16.77 6.39 -14.15
N ARG A 78 -16.63 7.28 -13.16
CA ARG A 78 -17.52 7.37 -12.00
C ARG A 78 -17.69 8.79 -11.51
N ASP A 79 -18.91 9.14 -11.12
CA ASP A 79 -19.20 10.46 -10.50
C ASP A 79 -18.91 10.50 -9.00
N ASP A 80 -18.79 9.34 -8.35
CA ASP A 80 -18.41 9.24 -6.94
C ASP A 80 -16.89 9.18 -6.77
N TYR A 81 -16.27 8.04 -7.11
CA TYR A 81 -14.82 7.90 -7.04
C TYR A 81 -14.30 6.72 -7.87
N VAL A 82 -12.99 6.74 -8.13
CA VAL A 82 -12.20 5.56 -8.46
C VAL A 82 -10.91 5.59 -7.66
N THR A 83 -10.45 4.43 -7.23
CA THR A 83 -9.18 4.21 -6.52
C THR A 83 -8.33 3.18 -7.26
N ASN A 84 -7.02 3.23 -7.04
CA ASN A 84 -6.15 2.09 -7.27
C ASN A 84 -5.02 2.15 -6.24
N CYS A 85 -4.70 1.00 -5.67
CA CYS A 85 -3.68 0.84 -4.65
C CYS A 85 -2.84 -0.43 -4.93
N ASN A 86 -2.43 -0.60 -6.20
CA ASN A 86 -1.54 -1.64 -6.74
C ASN A 86 -2.10 -3.07 -6.81
N ASP A 87 -3.27 -3.35 -6.25
CA ASP A 87 -4.03 -4.52 -6.70
C ASP A 87 -4.66 -4.25 -8.08
N SER A 88 -5.21 -5.30 -8.70
CA SER A 88 -5.80 -5.25 -10.04
C SER A 88 -6.95 -4.25 -10.20
N TYR A 89 -7.38 -4.07 -11.45
CA TYR A 89 -8.55 -3.29 -11.87
C TYR A 89 -9.87 -3.70 -11.20
N TRP A 90 -9.97 -4.92 -10.66
CA TRP A 90 -11.23 -5.53 -10.23
C TRP A 90 -12.07 -4.62 -9.32
N LEU A 91 -11.43 -3.98 -8.32
CA LEU A 91 -12.10 -3.14 -7.31
C LEU A 91 -11.71 -1.67 -7.39
N SER A 92 -11.45 -1.14 -8.60
CA SER A 92 -11.26 0.32 -8.77
C SER A 92 -12.46 1.13 -8.26
N ASN A 93 -13.66 0.54 -8.28
CA ASN A 93 -14.77 0.93 -7.42
C ASN A 93 -15.60 -0.34 -7.08
N PRO A 94 -15.72 -0.75 -5.80
CA PRO A 94 -16.41 -1.99 -5.43
C PRO A 94 -17.90 -2.00 -5.74
N ARG A 95 -18.53 -0.82 -6.00
CA ARG A 95 -19.93 -0.73 -6.41
C ARG A 95 -20.14 -1.03 -7.90
N GLN A 96 -19.06 -1.13 -8.68
CA GLN A 96 -19.08 -1.59 -10.08
C GLN A 96 -17.75 -2.29 -10.38
N PRO A 97 -17.58 -3.55 -9.93
CA PRO A 97 -16.37 -4.30 -10.20
C PRO A 97 -16.14 -4.48 -11.70
N LEU A 98 -14.89 -4.33 -12.14
CA LEU A 98 -14.46 -4.60 -13.51
C LEU A 98 -14.12 -6.08 -13.62
N THR A 99 -14.79 -6.80 -14.52
CA THR A 99 -14.63 -8.25 -14.69
C THR A 99 -14.63 -8.67 -16.16
N GLY A 100 -14.14 -9.88 -16.45
CA GLY A 100 -14.11 -10.47 -17.78
C GLY A 100 -12.84 -10.18 -18.58
N PHE A 101 -11.75 -9.78 -17.93
CA PHE A 101 -10.45 -9.54 -18.59
C PHE A 101 -9.52 -10.75 -18.45
N ASN A 102 -8.58 -10.89 -19.38
CA ASN A 102 -7.61 -12.00 -19.37
C ASN A 102 -6.71 -11.95 -18.13
N ARG A 103 -6.34 -13.12 -17.61
CA ARG A 103 -5.63 -13.25 -16.32
C ARG A 103 -4.30 -12.50 -16.25
N ILE A 104 -3.62 -12.33 -17.40
CA ILE A 104 -2.36 -11.58 -17.53
C ILE A 104 -2.52 -10.08 -17.20
N ILE A 105 -3.71 -9.51 -17.40
CA ILE A 105 -4.00 -8.11 -17.08
C ILE A 105 -4.12 -7.94 -15.56
N GLY A 106 -4.64 -8.94 -14.86
CA GLY A 106 -4.84 -8.89 -13.41
C GLY A 106 -5.81 -9.96 -12.93
N ASP A 107 -5.88 -10.16 -11.62
CA ASP A 107 -6.81 -11.12 -11.00
C ASP A 107 -8.16 -10.49 -10.69
N GLU A 108 -9.19 -11.33 -10.69
CA GLU A 108 -10.55 -11.00 -10.26
C GLU A 108 -10.94 -11.97 -9.14
N ASN A 109 -11.93 -11.61 -8.31
CA ASN A 109 -12.45 -12.50 -7.27
C ASN A 109 -11.38 -13.04 -6.31
N ALA A 110 -10.35 -12.24 -6.02
CA ALA A 110 -9.21 -12.61 -5.20
C ALA A 110 -9.02 -11.63 -4.04
N GLU A 111 -8.43 -12.11 -2.94
CA GLU A 111 -8.12 -11.28 -1.77
C GLU A 111 -7.38 -10.01 -2.17
N ARG A 112 -7.74 -8.87 -1.56
CA ARG A 112 -7.02 -7.60 -1.75
C ARG A 112 -6.08 -7.36 -0.59
N THR A 113 -4.95 -6.72 -0.88
CA THR A 113 -4.02 -6.27 0.15
C THR A 113 -4.73 -5.36 1.17
N LEU A 114 -4.25 -5.35 2.42
CA LEU A 114 -4.81 -4.48 3.45
C LEU A 114 -4.78 -3.00 3.05
N ARG A 115 -3.77 -2.58 2.29
CA ARG A 115 -3.67 -1.22 1.75
C ARG A 115 -4.77 -0.92 0.73
N THR A 116 -5.06 -1.81 -0.21
CA THR A 116 -6.17 -1.64 -1.16
C THR A 116 -7.53 -1.59 -0.44
N ARG A 117 -7.71 -2.42 0.59
CA ARG A 117 -8.91 -2.41 1.41
C ARG A 117 -9.07 -1.07 2.14
N LEU A 118 -8.02 -0.56 2.80
CA LEU A 118 -8.04 0.76 3.46
C LEU A 118 -8.27 1.90 2.46
N CYS A 119 -7.56 1.88 1.33
CA CYS A 119 -7.67 2.83 0.23
C CYS A 119 -9.14 3.00 -0.23
N THR A 120 -9.84 1.88 -0.39
CA THR A 120 -11.26 1.84 -0.74
C THR A 120 -12.15 2.28 0.41
N LEU A 121 -11.90 1.79 1.62
CA LEU A 121 -12.68 2.12 2.81
C LEU A 121 -12.61 3.60 3.17
N GLN A 122 -11.49 4.27 2.96
CA GLN A 122 -11.38 5.71 3.16
C GLN A 122 -12.33 6.48 2.22
N ALA A 123 -12.47 6.04 0.96
CA ALA A 123 -13.43 6.61 0.02
C ALA A 123 -14.88 6.36 0.45
N GLU A 124 -15.21 5.11 0.79
CA GLU A 124 -16.55 4.73 1.25
C GLU A 124 -16.95 5.45 2.55
N ARG A 125 -16.04 5.51 3.55
CA ARG A 125 -16.27 6.20 4.82
C ARG A 125 -16.45 7.70 4.62
N ARG A 126 -15.66 8.35 3.76
CA ARG A 126 -15.83 9.78 3.50
C ARG A 126 -17.18 10.09 2.87
N LEU A 127 -17.56 9.33 1.83
CA LEU A 127 -18.85 9.51 1.17
C LEU A 127 -20.04 9.13 2.06
N GLY A 128 -19.82 8.21 3.00
CA GLY A 128 -20.79 7.85 4.04
C GLY A 128 -20.84 8.81 5.24
N GLY A 129 -19.92 9.77 5.36
CA GLY A 129 -19.82 10.65 6.53
C GLY A 129 -19.39 9.93 7.82
N ALA A 130 -18.68 8.82 7.70
CA ALA A 130 -18.33 7.91 8.79
C ALA A 130 -16.84 7.95 9.20
N ASP A 131 -16.08 8.94 8.70
CA ASP A 131 -14.66 9.15 9.00
C ASP A 131 -14.40 10.25 10.04
N GLY A 132 -15.47 10.84 10.60
CA GLY A 132 -15.38 11.89 11.62
C GLY A 132 -15.02 13.29 11.09
N LEU A 133 -14.92 13.47 9.76
CA LEU A 133 -14.68 14.78 9.15
C LEU A 133 -15.98 15.53 8.84
N PRO A 134 -15.97 16.88 8.83
CA PRO A 134 -17.16 17.68 8.49
C PRO A 134 -17.74 17.33 7.11
N GLY A 135 -19.07 17.23 7.03
CA GLY A 135 -19.78 16.86 5.80
C GLY A 135 -19.53 15.41 5.38
N ASN A 136 -19.70 15.10 4.09
CA ASN A 136 -19.51 13.76 3.51
C ASN A 136 -18.93 13.81 2.09
N ARG A 137 -18.19 14.88 1.77
CA ARG A 137 -17.61 15.14 0.46
C ARG A 137 -16.09 15.27 0.55
N PHE A 138 -15.42 14.90 -0.53
CA PHE A 138 -14.01 15.18 -0.71
C PHE A 138 -13.80 16.65 -1.08
N THR A 139 -13.57 17.49 -0.08
CA THR A 139 -12.87 18.77 -0.28
C THR A 139 -11.37 18.49 -0.42
N GLN A 140 -10.61 19.45 -0.97
CA GLN A 140 -9.14 19.31 -1.04
C GLN A 140 -8.52 19.12 0.35
N ASP A 141 -9.04 19.82 1.37
CA ASP A 141 -8.55 19.69 2.75
C ASP A 141 -8.87 18.32 3.35
N ASN A 142 -10.12 17.85 3.23
CA ASN A 142 -10.48 16.50 3.69
C ASN A 142 -9.62 15.42 3.00
N LEU A 143 -9.35 15.57 1.71
CA LEU A 143 -8.50 14.63 0.97
C LEU A 143 -7.07 14.60 1.51
N LYS A 144 -6.47 15.78 1.79
CA LYS A 144 -5.13 15.90 2.38
C LYS A 144 -5.07 15.27 3.78
N ASP A 145 -6.09 15.51 4.60
CA ASP A 145 -6.18 14.95 5.95
C ASP A 145 -6.30 13.42 5.92
N ILE A 146 -7.19 12.89 5.09
CA ILE A 146 -7.36 11.44 4.90
C ILE A 146 -6.05 10.81 4.40
N ALA A 147 -5.45 11.38 3.36
CA ALA A 147 -4.27 10.81 2.72
C ALA A 147 -3.06 10.70 3.66
N LEU A 148 -2.97 11.53 4.70
CA LEU A 148 -1.86 11.55 5.65
C LEU A 148 -2.27 11.18 7.09
N ASN A 149 -3.50 10.70 7.33
CA ASN A 149 -3.96 10.36 8.68
C ASN A 149 -3.15 9.22 9.34
N SER A 150 -2.49 8.41 8.50
CA SER A 150 -1.64 7.27 8.87
C SER A 150 -2.36 6.17 9.67
N GLU A 151 -3.64 5.90 9.38
CA GLU A 151 -4.36 4.71 9.87
C GLU A 151 -3.64 3.42 9.47
N ILE A 152 -3.56 2.47 10.41
CA ILE A 152 -2.99 1.14 10.20
C ILE A 152 -4.12 0.12 10.17
N TYR A 153 -4.48 -0.37 8.97
CA TYR A 153 -5.70 -1.15 8.81
C TYR A 153 -5.67 -2.53 9.49
N SER A 154 -4.49 -3.15 9.64
CA SER A 154 -4.36 -4.36 10.46
C SER A 154 -4.78 -4.11 11.91
N ALA A 155 -4.50 -2.93 12.47
CA ALA A 155 -4.92 -2.57 13.83
C ALA A 155 -6.44 -2.45 13.91
N THR A 156 -7.07 -1.82 12.90
CA THR A 156 -8.54 -1.75 12.79
C THR A 156 -9.19 -3.14 12.82
N LEU A 157 -8.55 -4.14 12.22
CA LEU A 157 -9.08 -5.51 12.16
C LEU A 157 -8.77 -6.38 13.38
N ALA A 158 -7.63 -6.15 14.04
CA ALA A 158 -7.05 -7.16 14.93
C ALA A 158 -6.65 -6.64 16.31
N LYS A 159 -6.44 -5.33 16.49
CA LYS A 159 -5.94 -4.75 17.74
C LYS A 159 -6.82 -5.12 18.93
N GLN A 160 -8.14 -4.98 18.76
CA GLN A 160 -9.10 -5.26 19.83
C GLN A 160 -9.07 -6.75 20.23
N SER A 161 -8.98 -7.68 19.28
CA SER A 161 -8.85 -9.11 19.59
C SER A 161 -7.56 -9.44 20.34
N VAL A 162 -6.45 -8.75 20.04
CA VAL A 162 -5.20 -8.90 20.80
C VAL A 162 -5.37 -8.41 22.24
N VAL A 163 -5.98 -7.24 22.44
CA VAL A 163 -6.22 -6.67 23.78
C VAL A 163 -7.21 -7.52 24.58
N ASP A 164 -8.26 -8.03 23.97
CA ASP A 164 -9.29 -8.79 24.69
C ASP A 164 -8.87 -10.22 25.01
N ALA A 165 -7.99 -10.82 24.20
CA ALA A 165 -7.55 -12.21 24.39
C ALA A 165 -6.13 -12.32 24.94
N LEU A 166 -5.13 -11.82 24.20
CA LEU A 166 -3.72 -12.05 24.54
C LEU A 166 -3.30 -11.25 25.77
N CYS A 167 -3.88 -10.08 25.99
CA CYS A 167 -3.57 -9.25 27.16
C CYS A 167 -4.21 -9.72 28.46
N GLN A 168 -5.08 -10.74 28.43
CA GLN A 168 -5.56 -11.43 29.62
C GLN A 168 -4.58 -12.50 30.11
N VAL A 169 -3.55 -12.81 29.32
CA VAL A 169 -2.53 -13.80 29.65
C VAL A 169 -1.29 -13.07 30.18
N PRO A 170 -0.93 -13.21 31.47
CA PRO A 170 0.17 -12.43 32.06
C PRO A 170 1.55 -12.74 31.46
N VAL A 171 1.73 -13.97 30.97
CA VAL A 171 2.99 -14.48 30.41
C VAL A 171 2.70 -15.23 29.11
N LEU A 172 3.32 -14.79 28.02
CA LEU A 172 3.32 -15.51 26.74
C LEU A 172 4.66 -16.19 26.52
N LEU A 173 4.66 -17.27 25.74
CA LEU A 173 5.89 -17.92 25.29
C LEU A 173 6.25 -17.43 23.89
N SER A 174 7.49 -16.97 23.75
CA SER A 174 8.12 -16.62 22.47
C SER A 174 8.35 -17.87 21.61
N THR A 175 8.69 -17.70 20.33
CA THR A 175 9.06 -18.83 19.45
C THR A 175 10.26 -19.63 19.97
N SER A 176 11.15 -18.99 20.73
CA SER A 176 12.27 -19.64 21.42
C SER A 176 11.90 -20.19 22.81
N LEU A 177 10.60 -20.30 23.12
CA LEU A 177 10.05 -20.76 24.40
C LEU A 177 10.45 -19.89 25.60
N MET A 178 10.86 -18.65 25.36
CA MET A 178 11.16 -17.68 26.42
C MET A 178 9.84 -17.14 27.02
N PRO A 179 9.66 -17.14 28.35
CA PRO A 179 8.52 -16.50 28.99
C PRO A 179 8.66 -14.97 28.95
N VAL A 180 7.60 -14.28 28.51
CA VAL A 180 7.58 -12.83 28.32
C VAL A 180 6.36 -12.23 29.04
N GLN A 181 6.60 -11.25 29.91
CA GLN A 181 5.53 -10.51 30.59
C GLN A 181 4.79 -9.60 29.60
N THR A 182 3.47 -9.60 29.64
CA THR A 182 2.63 -8.88 28.66
C THR A 182 2.10 -7.53 29.15
N ALA A 183 2.11 -7.29 30.47
CA ALA A 183 1.40 -6.17 31.08
C ALA A 183 1.70 -4.80 30.43
N ASP A 184 2.97 -4.44 30.30
CA ASP A 184 3.39 -3.14 29.74
C ASP A 184 3.08 -3.04 28.24
N ALA A 185 3.27 -4.13 27.49
CA ALA A 185 2.97 -4.20 26.07
C ALA A 185 1.46 -4.02 25.82
N CYS A 186 0.65 -4.62 26.69
CA CYS A 186 -0.79 -4.55 26.63
C CYS A 186 -1.34 -3.20 27.07
N ALA A 187 -0.70 -2.53 28.04
CA ALA A 187 -1.00 -1.14 28.36
C ALA A 187 -0.71 -0.22 27.16
N ALA A 188 0.45 -0.38 26.51
CA ALA A 188 0.83 0.38 25.32
C ALA A 188 -0.15 0.15 24.15
N LEU A 189 -0.43 -1.11 23.81
CA LEU A 189 -1.39 -1.45 22.76
C LEU A 189 -2.80 -0.97 23.11
N GLY A 190 -3.26 -1.13 24.35
CA GLY A 190 -4.57 -0.64 24.78
C GLY A 190 -4.74 0.86 24.54
N ALA A 191 -3.72 1.66 24.89
CA ALA A 191 -3.72 3.12 24.75
C ALA A 191 -3.40 3.64 23.34
N TRP A 192 -2.77 2.84 22.47
CA TRP A 192 -2.37 3.24 21.12
C TRP A 192 -3.57 3.68 20.25
N ASP A 193 -3.39 4.71 19.43
CA ASP A 193 -4.46 5.30 18.59
C ASP A 193 -4.77 4.51 17.31
N GLY A 194 -4.05 3.42 17.03
CA GLY A 194 -4.20 2.63 15.80
C GLY A 194 -3.59 3.30 14.55
N LYS A 195 -2.75 4.32 14.74
CA LYS A 195 -2.11 5.09 13.67
C LYS A 195 -0.59 5.06 13.78
N ALA A 196 0.07 5.49 12.71
CA ALA A 196 1.53 5.66 12.66
C ALA A 196 1.89 7.15 12.47
N ASN A 197 1.29 8.04 13.27
CA ASN A 197 1.71 9.44 13.34
C ASN A 197 2.97 9.59 14.20
N LEU A 198 3.65 10.75 14.13
CA LEU A 198 4.88 10.99 14.89
C LEU A 198 4.68 10.86 16.41
N ASP A 199 3.49 11.18 16.90
CA ASP A 199 3.09 11.11 18.30
C ASP A 199 2.37 9.80 18.68
N SER A 200 2.12 8.91 17.73
CA SER A 200 1.49 7.62 17.98
C SER A 200 2.41 6.74 18.84
N LYS A 201 1.95 6.41 20.05
CA LYS A 201 2.65 5.58 21.04
C LYS A 201 2.26 4.12 20.92
N GLY A 202 3.24 3.23 20.71
CA GLY A 202 3.01 1.79 20.55
C GLY A 202 2.82 1.31 19.10
N ALA A 203 2.90 2.21 18.11
CA ALA A 203 2.82 1.85 16.69
C ALA A 203 3.94 0.88 16.27
N HIS A 204 5.16 1.07 16.78
CA HIS A 204 6.31 0.19 16.52
C HIS A 204 6.13 -1.20 17.14
N LEU A 205 5.51 -1.31 18.32
CA LEU A 205 5.17 -2.60 18.91
C LEU A 205 4.16 -3.36 18.04
N TRP A 206 3.12 -2.67 17.55
CA TRP A 206 2.17 -3.27 16.62
C TRP A 206 2.84 -3.70 15.32
N ARG A 207 3.72 -2.88 14.75
CA ARG A 207 4.49 -3.24 13.55
C ARG A 207 5.28 -4.52 13.74
N GLU A 208 6.06 -4.61 14.82
CA GLU A 208 6.90 -5.77 15.13
C GLU A 208 6.04 -7.02 15.40
N PHE A 209 4.88 -6.88 16.06
CA PHE A 209 3.91 -7.96 16.22
C PHE A 209 3.35 -8.42 14.88
N TRP A 210 2.75 -7.51 14.12
CA TRP A 210 2.01 -7.83 12.91
C TRP A 210 2.90 -8.46 11.85
N SER A 211 4.08 -7.89 11.64
CA SER A 211 5.08 -8.42 10.70
C SER A 211 5.64 -9.80 11.10
N ARG A 212 5.51 -10.24 12.36
CA ARG A 212 5.80 -11.62 12.79
C ARG A 212 4.58 -12.52 12.64
N ALA A 213 3.39 -12.02 12.98
CA ALA A 213 2.15 -12.78 12.87
C ALA A 213 1.83 -13.16 11.42
N ILE A 214 2.15 -12.29 10.45
CA ILE A 214 1.97 -12.56 9.01
C ILE A 214 3.17 -13.28 8.38
N ALA A 215 4.31 -13.38 9.07
CA ALA A 215 5.47 -14.12 8.58
C ALA A 215 5.22 -15.62 8.77
N ASN A 216 5.03 -16.34 7.67
CA ASN A 216 4.92 -17.80 7.70
C ASN A 216 6.27 -18.40 8.17
N PRO A 217 6.31 -19.45 9.01
CA PRO A 217 7.54 -20.18 9.39
C PRO A 217 8.40 -20.73 8.23
N GLY A 218 8.06 -20.48 6.96
CA GLY A 218 8.84 -20.84 5.76
C GLY A 218 9.38 -19.66 4.93
N GLY A 219 9.24 -18.40 5.36
CA GLY A 219 9.87 -17.25 4.68
C GLY A 219 9.31 -16.89 3.30
N LEU A 220 8.13 -17.38 2.92
CA LEU A 220 7.46 -16.96 1.68
C LEU A 220 6.61 -15.70 1.91
N PRO A 221 6.61 -14.75 0.96
CA PRO A 221 5.83 -13.52 1.06
C PRO A 221 4.32 -13.82 1.06
N VAL A 222 3.61 -13.17 1.97
CA VAL A 222 2.14 -13.11 2.02
C VAL A 222 1.63 -12.53 0.70
N GLY A 223 0.86 -13.35 -0.04
CA GLY A 223 0.40 -13.02 -1.40
C GLY A 223 0.11 -14.24 -2.28
N VAL A 224 0.33 -15.47 -1.82
CA VAL A 224 -0.17 -16.66 -2.52
C VAL A 224 -1.66 -16.82 -2.20
N PRO A 225 -2.55 -16.74 -3.21
CA PRO A 225 -3.90 -17.29 -3.05
C PRO A 225 -3.76 -18.74 -2.60
N GLN A 226 -4.70 -19.18 -1.76
CA GLN A 226 -4.99 -20.58 -1.44
C GLN A 226 -4.38 -21.53 -2.50
N LEU A 227 -3.35 -22.30 -2.14
CA LEU A 227 -2.75 -23.30 -3.02
C LEU A 227 -3.86 -24.26 -3.48
N HIS A 228 -4.42 -24.05 -4.68
CA HIS A 228 -5.20 -25.05 -5.38
C HIS A 228 -4.19 -26.03 -5.99
N LEU A 229 -3.91 -27.11 -5.26
CA LEU A 229 -3.22 -28.26 -5.84
C LEU A 229 -4.17 -28.98 -6.80
N PRO A 230 -3.68 -29.56 -7.91
CA PRO A 230 -4.50 -30.18 -8.95
C PRO A 230 -5.11 -31.54 -8.57
N PHE A 231 -5.18 -31.90 -7.28
CA PHE A 231 -5.72 -33.17 -6.83
C PHE A 231 -6.60 -32.99 -5.59
N ASP A 232 -7.80 -33.60 -5.61
CA ASP A 232 -8.72 -33.72 -4.48
C ASP A 232 -8.05 -34.53 -3.35
N VAL A 233 -7.27 -33.85 -2.51
CA VAL A 233 -6.79 -34.40 -1.24
C VAL A 233 -7.73 -33.89 -0.16
N PRO A 234 -8.46 -34.74 0.58
CA PRO A 234 -9.35 -34.33 1.67
C PRO A 234 -8.54 -34.04 2.95
N VAL A 235 -7.46 -33.28 2.80
CA VAL A 235 -6.62 -32.78 3.88
C VAL A 235 -6.31 -31.32 3.55
N PRO A 236 -6.71 -30.35 4.38
CA PRO A 236 -6.40 -28.95 4.14
C PRO A 236 -4.92 -28.74 4.47
N LEU A 237 -4.04 -29.08 3.53
CA LEU A 237 -2.64 -28.64 3.51
C LEU A 237 -2.53 -27.37 2.66
N SER A 238 -3.37 -26.39 2.98
CA SER A 238 -2.81 -25.07 3.11
C SER A 238 -1.85 -25.14 4.32
N LEU A 239 -0.65 -24.58 4.24
CA LEU A 239 -0.11 -23.92 5.42
C LEU A 239 -0.55 -22.47 5.27
N PRO A 240 -1.84 -22.14 5.48
CA PRO A 240 -2.21 -20.76 5.53
C PRO A 240 -1.53 -20.22 6.78
N THR A 241 -1.09 -18.97 6.75
CA THR A 241 -1.19 -18.23 7.99
C THR A 241 -2.69 -18.30 8.33
N ASN A 242 -3.07 -19.21 9.24
CA ASN A 242 -4.40 -19.31 9.83
C ASN A 242 -4.59 -18.06 10.71
N LEU A 243 -4.43 -16.90 10.08
CA LEU A 243 -4.34 -15.57 10.64
C LEU A 243 -5.74 -15.03 10.82
N TRP A 244 -6.64 -15.35 9.91
CA TRP A 244 -8.02 -14.92 9.92
C TRP A 244 -8.94 -16.08 10.27
N ALA A 245 -9.82 -15.89 11.25
CA ALA A 245 -10.88 -16.82 11.57
C ALA A 245 -12.01 -16.76 10.52
N ASN A 246 -12.26 -15.57 9.97
CA ASN A 246 -13.20 -15.39 8.86
C ASN A 246 -12.41 -15.31 7.55
N GLY A 247 -12.59 -16.34 6.70
CA GLY A 247 -11.96 -16.41 5.39
C GLY A 247 -12.46 -15.34 4.41
N PHE A 248 -11.79 -15.26 3.26
CA PHE A 248 -12.18 -14.37 2.18
C PHE A 248 -13.55 -14.74 1.59
N ASN A 249 -14.32 -13.71 1.26
CA ASN A 249 -15.61 -13.79 0.60
C ASN A 249 -15.65 -12.82 -0.58
N THR A 250 -15.84 -13.36 -1.79
CA THR A 250 -15.92 -12.56 -3.02
C THR A 250 -17.11 -11.59 -3.04
N ALA A 251 -18.17 -11.88 -2.27
CA ALA A 251 -19.32 -11.00 -2.13
C ALA A 251 -19.07 -9.83 -1.15
N ASP A 252 -18.01 -9.91 -0.34
CA ASP A 252 -17.56 -8.85 0.57
C ASP A 252 -16.03 -8.70 0.55
N PRO A 253 -15.45 -8.34 -0.61
CA PRO A 253 -14.01 -8.46 -0.82
C PRO A 253 -13.21 -7.31 -0.19
N VAL A 254 -13.89 -6.27 0.26
CA VAL A 254 -13.29 -5.13 0.95
C VAL A 254 -13.18 -5.39 2.45
N ASN A 255 -14.14 -6.12 3.05
CA ASN A 255 -14.14 -6.37 4.49
C ASN A 255 -13.63 -7.77 4.87
N THR A 256 -13.38 -8.67 3.92
CA THR A 256 -12.84 -10.01 4.17
C THR A 256 -11.47 -10.24 3.50
N PRO A 257 -10.64 -11.17 4.00
CA PRO A 257 -10.77 -11.89 5.27
C PRO A 257 -10.62 -10.96 6.49
N ASN A 258 -11.12 -11.38 7.65
CA ASN A 258 -11.08 -10.57 8.87
C ASN A 258 -11.11 -11.45 10.14
N THR A 259 -11.12 -10.79 11.31
CA THR A 259 -11.10 -11.39 12.64
C THR A 259 -9.83 -12.21 12.88
N LEU A 260 -8.87 -11.63 13.62
CA LEU A 260 -7.62 -12.31 13.94
C LEU A 260 -7.91 -13.62 14.69
N ASN A 261 -7.31 -14.71 14.22
CA ASN A 261 -7.38 -16.00 14.90
C ASN A 261 -6.40 -16.02 16.09
N ILE A 262 -6.94 -15.69 17.26
CA ILE A 262 -6.20 -15.71 18.54
C ILE A 262 -5.96 -17.12 19.08
N ALA A 263 -6.61 -18.15 18.52
CA ALA A 263 -6.37 -19.55 18.88
C ALA A 263 -5.13 -20.12 18.17
N ASN A 264 -4.58 -19.41 17.18
CA ASN A 264 -3.33 -19.78 16.54
C ASN A 264 -2.15 -19.47 17.48
N PRO A 265 -1.37 -20.50 17.92
CA PRO A 265 -0.26 -20.29 18.85
C PRO A 265 0.88 -19.45 18.26
N PHE A 266 0.99 -19.35 16.92
CA PHE A 266 1.95 -18.43 16.28
C PHE A 266 1.57 -16.96 16.49
N THR A 267 0.28 -16.65 16.65
CA THR A 267 -0.18 -15.28 16.95
C THR A 267 0.29 -14.84 18.33
N SER A 268 0.16 -15.69 19.34
CA SER A 268 0.62 -15.36 20.70
C SER A 268 2.15 -15.31 20.79
N ALA A 269 2.85 -16.23 20.14
CA ALA A 269 4.32 -16.21 20.07
C ALA A 269 4.86 -14.97 19.34
N ALA A 270 4.19 -14.51 18.28
CA ALA A 270 4.54 -13.28 17.57
C ALA A 270 4.47 -12.03 18.47
N LEU A 271 3.50 -11.95 19.40
CA LEU A 271 3.42 -10.85 20.35
C LEU A 271 4.58 -10.91 21.35
N ALA A 272 4.87 -12.09 21.90
CA ALA A 272 6.01 -12.27 22.80
C ALA A 272 7.35 -11.90 22.12
N ASP A 273 7.57 -12.34 20.88
CA ASP A 273 8.77 -12.02 20.12
C ASP A 273 8.86 -10.52 19.76
N ALA A 274 7.73 -9.85 19.52
CA ALA A 274 7.70 -8.41 19.28
C ALA A 274 8.09 -7.61 20.53
N ILE A 275 7.61 -8.01 21.70
CA ILE A 275 8.01 -7.40 22.98
C ILE A 275 9.52 -7.52 23.19
N LEU A 276 10.05 -8.74 23.00
CA LEU A 276 11.49 -8.99 23.11
C LEU A 276 12.30 -8.16 22.11
N ALA A 277 11.83 -8.03 20.87
CA ALA A 277 12.51 -7.25 19.84
C ALA A 277 12.56 -5.75 20.17
N VAL A 278 11.46 -5.17 20.65
CA VAL A 278 11.42 -3.75 21.05
C VAL A 278 12.33 -3.50 22.25
N GLN A 279 12.31 -4.40 23.24
CA GLN A 279 13.20 -4.31 24.41
C GLN A 279 14.67 -4.48 24.05
N ALA A 280 15.00 -5.43 23.16
CA ALA A 280 16.37 -5.64 22.68
C ALA A 280 16.90 -4.45 21.86
N ALA A 281 16.02 -3.74 21.16
CA ALA A 281 16.34 -2.48 20.48
C ALA A 281 16.51 -1.29 21.45
N GLY A 282 16.16 -1.44 22.73
CA GLY A 282 16.35 -0.40 23.75
C GLY A 282 15.29 0.70 23.76
N PHE A 283 14.11 0.46 23.16
CA PHE A 283 13.00 1.42 23.16
C PHE A 283 11.91 1.03 24.16
N ALA A 284 11.19 2.02 24.68
CA ALA A 284 9.97 1.78 25.44
C ALA A 284 8.88 1.19 24.54
N LEU A 285 7.99 0.37 25.10
CA LEU A 285 6.88 -0.25 24.35
C LEU A 285 5.83 0.77 23.89
N ASP A 286 5.75 1.92 24.56
CA ASP A 286 4.87 3.05 24.26
C ASP A 286 5.64 4.29 23.73
N GLU A 287 6.88 4.11 23.28
CA GLU A 287 7.68 5.18 22.69
C GLU A 287 6.93 5.84 21.50
N PRO A 288 6.89 7.19 21.39
CA PRO A 288 6.33 7.87 20.23
C PRO A 288 7.09 7.50 18.95
N LEU A 289 6.36 7.18 17.88
CA LEU A 289 6.97 6.72 16.63
C LEU A 289 8.02 7.69 16.07
N GLY A 290 7.81 9.01 16.19
CA GLY A 290 8.74 10.03 15.70
C GLY A 290 10.12 10.01 16.37
N ASN A 291 10.26 9.40 17.54
CA ASN A 291 11.56 9.21 18.20
C ASN A 291 12.33 8.03 17.61
N ILE A 292 11.63 7.10 16.96
CA ILE A 292 12.14 5.80 16.49
C ILE A 292 12.26 5.78 14.95
N GLN A 293 11.30 6.36 14.23
CA GLN A 293 11.23 6.34 12.77
C GLN A 293 11.70 7.67 12.17
N LYS A 294 12.81 7.62 11.44
CA LYS A 294 13.50 8.79 10.89
C LYS A 294 13.87 8.56 9.43
N SER A 295 14.10 9.63 8.69
CA SER A 295 14.66 9.52 7.34
C SER A 295 16.01 8.78 7.39
N GLY A 296 16.15 7.77 6.53
CA GLY A 296 17.40 7.07 6.26
C GLY A 296 18.19 7.66 5.09
N VAL A 297 17.67 8.69 4.43
CA VAL A 297 18.28 9.32 3.23
C VAL A 297 19.01 10.60 3.59
N GLN A 298 18.36 11.50 4.35
CA GLN A 298 18.95 12.78 4.76
C GLN A 298 19.64 12.68 6.13
N ALA A 299 20.82 13.29 6.24
CA ALA A 299 21.62 13.31 7.48
C ALA A 299 20.93 14.00 8.66
N SER A 300 19.90 14.82 8.43
CA SER A 300 19.16 15.51 9.48
C SER A 300 18.27 14.61 10.34
N ALA A 301 18.18 13.31 10.01
CA ALA A 301 17.43 12.31 10.79
C ALA A 301 15.99 12.76 11.11
N THR A 302 15.37 13.47 10.15
CA THR A 302 14.02 14.05 10.29
C THR A 302 13.02 12.94 10.62
N PRO A 303 12.17 13.08 11.67
CA PRO A 303 11.13 12.11 11.98
C PRO A 303 10.15 11.94 10.81
N ILE A 304 9.76 10.70 10.50
CA ILE A 304 8.84 10.40 9.41
C ILE A 304 7.66 9.59 9.95
N PHE A 305 6.44 9.98 9.62
CA PHE A 305 5.22 9.21 9.93
C PHE A 305 4.88 8.23 8.81
N GLY A 306 3.90 7.37 9.05
CA GLY A 306 3.44 6.35 8.12
C GLY A 306 3.87 4.94 8.52
N GLY A 307 3.22 3.97 7.91
CA GLY A 307 3.42 2.54 8.16
C GLY A 307 3.88 1.79 6.93
N THR A 308 4.18 0.51 7.10
CA THR A 308 4.59 -0.36 5.99
C THR A 308 3.37 -0.97 5.28
N SER A 309 3.54 -1.38 4.02
CA SER A 309 2.45 -2.01 3.26
C SER A 309 1.88 -3.28 3.93
N PRO A 310 2.70 -4.18 4.53
CA PRO A 310 2.17 -5.37 5.20
C PRO A 310 1.28 -5.07 6.41
N GLU A 311 1.47 -3.93 7.09
CA GLU A 311 0.60 -3.46 8.19
C GLU A 311 -0.75 -2.93 7.69
N GLY A 312 -0.92 -2.73 6.39
CA GLY A 312 -2.11 -2.12 5.81
C GLY A 312 -2.12 -0.61 5.92
N ALA A 313 -0.95 0.03 5.95
CA ALA A 313 -0.87 1.49 5.89
C ALA A 313 -1.31 2.00 4.51
N PHE A 314 -1.90 3.19 4.47
CA PHE A 314 -2.09 3.97 3.23
C PHE A 314 -0.98 5.02 3.05
N THR A 315 -0.59 5.66 4.16
CA THR A 315 0.61 6.50 4.22
C THR A 315 1.85 5.62 4.33
N ILE A 316 2.59 5.46 3.24
CA ILE A 316 3.59 4.39 3.12
C ILE A 316 5.00 4.85 3.47
N VAL A 317 5.67 4.01 4.24
CA VAL A 317 7.13 3.97 4.41
C VAL A 317 7.64 2.54 4.18
N SER A 318 8.93 2.42 3.88
CA SER A 318 9.71 1.19 3.94
C SER A 318 11.06 1.53 4.54
N THR A 319 11.58 0.61 5.34
CA THR A 319 12.74 0.86 6.19
C THR A 319 13.86 -0.13 5.86
N GLU A 320 15.12 0.33 5.97
CA GLU A 320 16.29 -0.52 5.84
C GLU A 320 17.22 -0.34 7.07
N PRO A 321 17.39 -1.37 7.92
CA PRO A 321 16.76 -2.69 7.83
C PRO A 321 15.23 -2.65 8.03
N SER A 322 14.56 -3.71 7.58
CA SER A 322 13.09 -3.85 7.66
C SER A 322 12.57 -4.08 9.08
N ARG A 323 13.44 -4.48 10.01
CA ARG A 323 13.13 -4.75 11.42
C ARG A 323 13.73 -3.69 12.32
N LEU A 324 13.07 -3.45 13.44
CA LEU A 324 13.57 -2.55 14.48
C LEU A 324 14.95 -3.01 15.00
N ASN A 325 15.86 -2.06 15.13
CA ASN A 325 17.15 -2.24 15.79
C ASN A 325 17.43 -1.05 16.73
N SER A 326 18.60 -1.00 17.36
CA SER A 326 18.97 0.07 18.30
C SER A 326 19.06 1.48 17.71
N GLU A 327 19.08 1.62 16.37
CA GLU A 327 19.05 2.91 15.68
C GLU A 327 17.63 3.35 15.30
N GLY A 328 16.63 2.50 15.56
CA GLY A 328 15.24 2.71 15.18
C GLY A 328 14.94 2.24 13.75
N TYR A 329 13.96 2.87 13.11
CA TYR A 329 13.60 2.63 11.72
C TYR A 329 14.17 3.73 10.82
N LYS A 330 14.98 3.34 9.83
CA LYS A 330 15.49 4.24 8.80
C LYS A 330 14.65 4.14 7.54
N VAL A 331 13.86 5.16 7.26
CA VAL A 331 12.99 5.21 6.07
C VAL A 331 13.82 5.46 4.81
N THR A 332 13.82 4.52 3.88
CA THR A 332 14.57 4.57 2.62
C THR A 332 13.68 4.60 1.38
N TYR A 333 12.39 4.28 1.52
CA TYR A 333 11.40 4.31 0.45
C TYR A 333 10.00 4.60 1.01
N GLY A 334 9.07 5.03 0.17
CA GLY A 334 7.67 5.22 0.54
C GLY A 334 6.98 6.32 -0.26
N ASN A 335 6.09 7.05 0.39
CA ASN A 335 5.50 8.27 -0.16
C ASN A 335 6.60 9.17 -0.75
N SER A 336 6.38 9.69 -1.95
CA SER A 336 7.38 10.39 -2.76
C SER A 336 6.89 11.77 -3.19
N TYR A 337 6.32 11.87 -4.39
CA TYR A 337 5.54 13.01 -4.81
C TYR A 337 4.08 12.77 -4.48
N ILE A 338 3.48 13.67 -3.71
CA ILE A 338 2.07 13.62 -3.34
C ILE A 338 1.41 14.89 -3.86
N GLN A 339 0.23 14.78 -4.46
CA GLN A 339 -0.55 15.94 -4.86
C GLN A 339 -2.04 15.74 -4.56
N ALA A 340 -2.68 16.83 -4.13
CA ALA A 340 -4.11 16.99 -4.08
C ALA A 340 -4.47 18.14 -5.04
N VAL A 341 -5.26 17.86 -6.08
CA VAL A 341 -5.60 18.84 -7.11
C VAL A 341 -7.10 19.01 -7.17
N THR A 342 -7.54 20.27 -7.18
CA THR A 342 -8.92 20.68 -7.48
C THR A 342 -8.90 21.79 -8.52
N TRP A 343 -10.05 22.36 -8.85
CA TRP A 343 -10.18 23.51 -9.76
C TRP A 343 -10.87 24.67 -9.05
N ASP A 344 -10.45 25.89 -9.40
CA ASP A 344 -11.19 27.09 -9.01
C ASP A 344 -12.41 27.34 -9.91
N ASP A 345 -13.17 28.40 -9.59
CA ASP A 345 -14.39 28.78 -10.31
C ASP A 345 -14.16 29.09 -11.80
N ASN A 346 -12.92 29.39 -12.20
CA ASN A 346 -12.53 29.63 -13.59
C ASN A 346 -11.95 28.38 -14.27
N GLY A 347 -12.02 27.22 -13.61
CA GLY A 347 -11.49 25.95 -14.10
C GLY A 347 -9.97 25.87 -14.10
N LYS A 348 -9.25 26.75 -13.39
CA LYS A 348 -7.79 26.65 -13.25
C LYS A 348 -7.44 25.67 -12.13
N PRO A 349 -6.43 24.81 -12.32
CA PRO A 349 -6.05 23.85 -11.31
C PRO A 349 -5.47 24.56 -10.07
N GLN A 350 -5.86 24.06 -8.90
CA GLN A 350 -5.34 24.44 -7.60
C GLN A 350 -4.70 23.19 -7.01
N ALA A 351 -3.37 23.15 -7.01
CA ALA A 351 -2.59 21.98 -6.59
C ALA A 351 -1.86 22.27 -5.28
N ASP A 352 -2.10 21.41 -4.29
CA ASP A 352 -1.27 21.30 -3.09
C ASP A 352 -0.42 20.04 -3.23
N ALA A 353 0.89 20.14 -2.97
CA ALA A 353 1.79 19.01 -3.14
C ALA A 353 2.85 18.91 -2.03
N MET A 354 3.49 17.74 -2.00
CA MET A 354 4.66 17.43 -1.18
C MET A 354 5.68 16.68 -2.02
N LEU A 355 6.96 16.96 -1.78
CA LEU A 355 8.08 16.16 -2.24
C LEU A 355 8.83 15.65 -1.02
N THR A 356 8.58 14.41 -0.62
CA THR A 356 8.92 13.92 0.72
C THR A 356 10.43 13.85 1.01
N TYR A 357 11.26 13.71 -0.02
CA TYR A 357 12.71 13.60 0.07
C TYR A 357 13.45 14.85 -0.47
N SER A 358 12.73 15.96 -0.60
CA SER A 358 13.25 17.24 -1.11
C SER A 358 13.76 17.19 -2.57
N LEU A 359 14.09 18.37 -3.11
CA LEU A 359 14.33 18.57 -4.54
C LEU A 359 15.76 18.24 -4.95
N SER A 360 16.72 18.45 -4.06
CA SER A 360 18.14 18.23 -4.33
C SER A 360 18.65 16.98 -3.61
N THR A 361 19.45 16.18 -4.32
CA THR A 361 20.21 15.08 -3.73
C THR A 361 21.59 15.51 -3.23
N ASP A 362 22.02 16.74 -3.50
CA ASP A 362 23.28 17.32 -3.03
C ASP A 362 23.14 17.83 -1.58
N PRO A 363 23.87 17.27 -0.59
CA PRO A 363 23.83 17.70 0.80
C PRO A 363 24.24 19.15 1.05
N ALA A 364 24.97 19.77 0.12
CA ALA A 364 25.34 21.18 0.21
C ALA A 364 24.23 22.14 -0.24
N ASN A 365 23.19 21.61 -0.91
CA ASN A 365 22.10 22.42 -1.42
C ASN A 365 21.07 22.75 -0.33
N PRO A 366 20.58 24.00 -0.21
CA PRO A 366 19.55 24.34 0.77
C PRO A 366 18.23 23.56 0.59
N HIS A 367 17.98 22.99 -0.58
CA HIS A 367 16.82 22.16 -0.90
C HIS A 367 17.09 20.65 -0.74
N PHE A 368 18.06 20.28 0.11
CA PHE A 368 18.38 18.89 0.41
C PHE A 368 17.40 18.24 1.41
N ASP A 369 16.86 19.00 2.36
CA ASP A 369 15.98 18.46 3.42
C ASP A 369 14.82 19.37 3.84
N ASP A 370 14.64 20.51 3.16
CA ASP A 370 13.57 21.49 3.44
C ASP A 370 12.16 20.91 3.28
N TYR A 371 11.84 20.30 2.13
CA TYR A 371 10.56 19.62 1.95
C TYR A 371 10.43 18.33 2.74
N THR A 372 11.54 17.67 3.10
CA THR A 372 11.51 16.53 4.03
C THR A 372 11.01 16.97 5.40
N LYS A 373 11.48 18.12 5.91
CA LYS A 373 11.00 18.75 7.15
C LYS A 373 9.54 19.20 7.02
N ALA A 374 9.15 19.79 5.90
CA ALA A 374 7.77 20.17 5.65
C ALA A 374 6.84 18.94 5.61
N TYR A 375 7.27 17.85 4.95
CA TYR A 375 6.54 16.59 4.91
C TYR A 375 6.35 16.03 6.30
N SER A 376 7.40 15.97 7.13
CA SER A 376 7.34 15.53 8.53
C SER A 376 6.26 16.25 9.34
N GLN A 377 6.06 17.55 9.07
CA GLN A 377 5.07 18.40 9.71
C GLN A 377 3.68 18.38 9.03
N LYS A 378 3.51 17.59 7.97
CA LYS A 378 2.33 17.57 7.08
C LYS A 378 2.01 18.94 6.46
N ASN A 379 3.03 19.76 6.24
CA ASN A 379 2.90 21.07 5.62
C ASN A 379 2.88 20.94 4.10
N TRP A 380 1.69 21.06 3.51
CA TRP A 380 1.50 21.04 2.07
C TRP A 380 1.94 22.36 1.42
N ALA A 381 2.60 22.27 0.27
CA ALA A 381 2.98 23.44 -0.53
C ALA A 381 1.94 23.70 -1.63
N ARG A 382 1.40 24.91 -1.70
CA ARG A 382 0.60 25.37 -2.85
C ARG A 382 1.52 25.55 -4.06
N LEU A 383 1.29 24.79 -5.13
CA LEU A 383 2.05 24.91 -6.37
C LEU A 383 1.49 26.06 -7.22
N PRO A 384 2.28 27.10 -7.54
CA PRO A 384 1.84 28.17 -8.43
C PRO A 384 1.68 27.63 -9.86
N TYR A 385 0.54 27.91 -10.49
CA TYR A 385 0.23 27.43 -11.84
C TYR A 385 0.04 28.58 -12.85
N THR A 386 -0.71 29.61 -12.49
CA THR A 386 -0.91 30.76 -13.39
C THR A 386 0.33 31.65 -13.42
N GLU A 387 0.53 32.40 -14.51
CA GLU A 387 1.66 33.33 -14.62
C GLU A 387 1.71 34.30 -13.43
N ALA A 388 0.56 34.83 -13.00
CA ALA A 388 0.49 35.70 -11.84
C ALA A 388 0.94 35.01 -10.53
N GLN A 389 0.52 33.75 -10.32
CA GLN A 389 0.96 32.96 -9.16
C GLN A 389 2.46 32.67 -9.22
N ILE A 390 2.99 32.31 -10.39
CA ILE A 390 4.40 32.02 -10.59
C ILE A 390 5.24 33.27 -10.33
N GLN A 391 4.82 34.42 -10.87
CA GLN A 391 5.52 35.69 -10.64
C GLN A 391 5.51 36.12 -9.18
N ALA A 392 4.42 35.83 -8.45
CA ALA A 392 4.32 36.11 -7.01
C ALA A 392 5.17 35.16 -6.14
N ALA A 393 5.29 33.89 -6.55
CA ALA A 393 5.97 32.85 -5.78
C ALA A 393 7.45 32.66 -6.14
N LYS A 394 7.98 33.35 -7.16
CA LYS A 394 9.37 33.16 -7.61
C LYS A 394 10.37 33.47 -6.49
N VAL A 395 11.36 32.58 -6.36
CA VAL A 395 12.44 32.71 -5.36
C VAL A 395 13.65 33.50 -5.87
N GLY A 396 13.63 33.94 -7.13
CA GLY A 396 14.72 34.69 -7.73
C GLY A 396 14.41 35.24 -9.13
N GLN A 397 15.40 35.88 -9.75
CA GLN A 397 15.30 36.35 -11.13
C GLN A 397 15.24 35.18 -12.10
N THR A 398 14.36 35.27 -13.10
CA THR A 398 14.28 34.28 -14.17
C THR A 398 15.59 34.26 -14.96
N LYS A 399 16.24 33.10 -15.03
CA LYS A 399 17.43 32.88 -15.86
C LYS A 399 17.02 32.23 -17.17
N VAL A 400 17.47 32.79 -18.30
CA VAL A 400 17.22 32.25 -19.64
C VAL A 400 18.51 31.63 -20.17
N LEU A 401 18.50 30.31 -20.36
CA LEU A 401 19.62 29.58 -20.96
C LEU A 401 19.41 29.48 -22.47
N ARG A 402 20.43 29.85 -23.25
CA ARG A 402 20.42 29.75 -24.72
C ARG A 402 21.64 28.95 -25.16
N VAL A 403 21.41 27.88 -25.92
CA VAL A 403 22.48 27.08 -26.52
C VAL A 403 22.41 27.26 -28.04
N PRO A 404 23.47 27.74 -28.71
CA PRO A 404 23.51 27.81 -30.17
C PRO A 404 23.42 26.39 -30.76
N ARG A 405 22.58 26.20 -31.78
CA ARG A 405 22.56 24.95 -32.56
C ARG A 405 23.83 24.90 -33.40
N ALA A 406 24.60 23.81 -33.34
CA ALA A 406 25.77 23.64 -34.20
C ALA A 406 25.34 23.71 -35.69
N PRO A 407 26.10 24.37 -36.57
CA PRO A 407 25.83 24.33 -38.00
C PRO A 407 25.96 22.88 -38.50
N ASN A 408 24.96 22.44 -39.28
CA ASN A 408 24.88 21.10 -39.89
C ASN A 408 26.06 20.79 -40.81
#